data_AF-A0A956UIQ1-F1
#
_entry.id   AF-A0A956UIQ1-F1
#
_cell.length_a   1.000
_cell.length_b   1.000
_cell.length_c   1.000
_cell.angle_alpha   90.00
_cell.angle_beta   90.00
_cell.angle_gamma   90.00
#
_symmetry.space_group_name_H-M   'P 1'
#
loop_
_entity.id
_entity.type
_entity.pdbx_description
1 polymer ?
#
loop_
_entity_poly.entity_id
_entity_poly.type
_entity_poly.pdbx_seq_one_letter_code
_entity_poly.pdbx_strand_id
1 'polypeptide(L)' 'MEVEATARDIRVSPRKLRLILKRLPGLSVDQALALLRYMPSPHAVPVSKVVRSAAA' A
#
# COMPACT_ATOMS: atom_id res chain seq x y z
N MET A 1 -14.86 2.55 -13.07
CA MET A 1 -14.13 3.84 -13.06
C MET A 1 -12.78 3.54 -12.45
N GLU A 2 -11.71 3.76 -13.20
CA GLU A 2 -10.35 3.54 -12.71
C GLU A 2 -9.86 4.82 -12.03
N VAL A 3 -9.24 4.67 -10.85
CA VAL A 3 -8.75 5.78 -10.02
C VAL A 3 -7.32 5.46 -9.63
N GLU A 4 -6.45 6.46 -9.69
CA GLU A 4 -5.04 6.34 -9.35
C GLU A 4 -4.66 7.32 -8.24
N ALA A 5 -3.85 6.87 -7.28
CA ALA A 5 -3.22 7.71 -6.28
C ALA A 5 -1.71 7.43 -6.24
N THR A 6 -0.90 8.48 -6.12
CA THR A 6 0.56 8.37 -6.10
C THR A 6 1.16 9.12 -4.92
N ALA A 7 2.19 8.53 -4.30
CA ALA A 7 3.00 9.19 -3.27
C ALA A 7 4.46 9.26 -3.73
N ARG A 8 4.99 10.48 -3.78
CA ARG A 8 6.36 10.79 -4.19
C ARG A 8 7.27 11.03 -2.98
N ASP A 9 8.58 10.89 -3.18
CA ASP A 9 9.62 11.19 -2.17
C ASP A 9 9.50 10.38 -0.86
N ILE A 10 9.05 9.12 -0.99
CA ILE A 10 9.00 8.19 0.14
C ILE A 10 10.43 7.84 0.55
N ARG A 11 10.82 8.17 1.79
CA ARG A 11 12.13 7.86 2.38
C ARG A 11 12.31 6.38 2.72
N VAL A 12 12.01 5.50 1.78
CA VAL A 12 12.14 4.04 1.89
C VAL A 12 12.74 3.50 0.60
N SER A 13 13.71 2.60 0.71
CA SER A 13 14.29 1.96 -0.47
C SER A 13 13.20 1.27 -1.31
N PRO A 14 13.17 1.47 -2.64
CA PRO A 14 12.18 0.85 -3.53
C PRO A 14 12.10 -0.66 -3.39
N ARG A 15 13.22 -1.34 -3.11
CA ARG A 15 13.28 -2.79 -2.91
C ARG A 15 12.42 -3.24 -1.72
N LYS A 16 12.44 -2.50 -0.62
CA LYS A 16 11.66 -2.82 0.59
C LYS A 16 10.15 -2.67 0.33
N LEU A 17 9.76 -1.64 -0.41
CA LEU A 17 8.35 -1.41 -0.78
C LEU A 17 7.84 -2.47 -1.76
N ARG A 18 8.63 -2.87 -2.76
CA ARG A 18 8.23 -3.89 -3.74
C ARG A 18 7.86 -5.23 -3.08
N LEU A 19 8.49 -5.61 -1.97
CA LEU A 19 8.14 -6.82 -1.22
C LEU A 19 6.72 -6.77 -0.64
N ILE A 20 6.27 -5.58 -0.26
CA ILE A 20 4.93 -5.33 0.29
C ILE A 20 3.92 -5.27 -0.85
N LEU A 21 4.23 -4.50 -1.90
CA LEU A 21 3.35 -4.30 -3.07
C LEU A 21 3.00 -5.61 -3.77
N LYS A 22 3.94 -6.57 -3.84
CA LYS A 22 3.70 -7.90 -4.42
C LYS A 22 2.56 -8.69 -3.75
N ARG A 23 2.15 -8.33 -2.53
CA ARG A 23 1.09 -9.01 -1.78
C ARG A 23 -0.31 -8.44 -2.03
N LEU A 24 -0.43 -7.29 -2.70
CA LEU A 24 -1.69 -6.57 -2.88
C LEU A 24 -2.55 -7.01 -4.07
N PRO A 25 -2.01 -7.53 -5.20
CA PRO A 25 -2.84 -7.91 -6.34
C PRO A 25 -3.90 -8.95 -5.99
N GLY A 26 -5.11 -8.79 -6.52
CA GLY A 26 -6.22 -9.73 -6.34
C GLY A 26 -7.00 -9.60 -5.02
N LEU A 27 -6.61 -8.67 -4.14
CA LEU A 27 -7.33 -8.39 -2.89
C LEU A 27 -8.38 -7.29 -3.10
N SER A 28 -9.46 -7.35 -2.33
CA SER A 28 -10.36 -6.21 -2.18
C SER A 28 -9.68 -5.07 -1.41
N VAL A 29 -10.20 -3.85 -1.53
CA VAL A 29 -9.68 -2.68 -0.81
C VAL A 29 -9.63 -2.93 0.69
N ASP A 30 -10.69 -3.51 1.26
CA ASP A 30 -10.78 -3.81 2.69
C ASP A 30 -9.76 -4.87 3.13
N GLN A 31 -9.60 -5.93 2.33
CA GLN A 31 -8.61 -6.98 2.58
C GLN A 31 -7.18 -6.42 2.51
N ALA A 32 -6.89 -5.58 1.52
CA ALA A 32 -5.61 -4.92 1.38
C ALA A 32 -5.31 -4.01 2.59
N LEU A 33 -6.29 -3.23 3.05
CA LEU A 33 -6.15 -2.36 4.22
C LEU A 33 -5.98 -3.16 5.52
N ALA A 34 -6.69 -4.28 5.68
CA ALA A 34 -6.52 -5.17 6.83
C ALA A 34 -5.12 -5.81 6.84
N LEU A 35 -4.67 -6.33 5.70
CA LEU A 35 -3.34 -6.93 5.53
C LEU A 35 -2.23 -5.92 5.86
N LEU A 36 -2.35 -4.68 5.35
CA LEU A 36 -1.36 -3.63 5.59
C LEU A 36 -1.36 -3.14 7.06
N ARG A 37 -2.52 -3.18 7.74
CA ARG A 37 -2.65 -2.78 9.15
C ARG A 37 -1.93 -3.72 10.10
N TYR A 38 -1.99 -5.03 9.85
CA TYR A 38 -1.37 -6.05 10.71
C TYR A 38 0.00 -6.52 10.20
N MET A 39 0.55 -5.86 9.18
CA MET A 39 1.88 -6.20 8.68
C MET A 39 2.97 -5.75 9.68
N PRO A 40 3.94 -6.61 10.02
CA PRO A 40 5.01 -6.26 10.98
C PRO A 40 6.02 -5.23 10.43
N SER A 41 5.90 -4.84 9.16
CA SER A 41 6.82 -3.90 8.52
C SER A 41 6.32 -2.46 8.68
N PRO A 42 7.14 -1.52 9.20
CA PRO A 42 6.75 -0.11 9.29
C PRO A 42 6.54 0.52 7.91
N HIS A 43 7.07 -0.10 6.85
CA HIS A 43 6.91 0.35 5.47
C HIS A 43 5.52 0.05 4.89
N ALA A 44 4.65 -0.66 5.61
CA ALA A 44 3.24 -0.84 5.22
C ALA A 44 2.41 0.44 5.41
N VAL A 45 2.81 1.30 6.36
CA VAL A 45 2.13 2.57 6.65
C VAL A 45 2.00 3.48 5.42
N PRO A 46 3.09 3.84 4.71
CA PRO A 46 2.97 4.70 3.52
C PRO A 46 2.11 4.05 2.42
N VAL A 47 2.19 2.73 2.25
CA VAL A 47 1.37 1.99 1.27
C VAL A 47 -0.12 2.07 1.63
N SER A 48 -0.47 1.87 2.90
CA SER A 48 -1.86 1.93 3.37
C SER A 48 -2.50 3.30 3.15
N LYS A 49 -1.71 4.38 3.24
CA LYS A 49 -2.18 5.75 2.97
C LYS A 49 -2.53 5.94 1.51
N VAL A 50 -1.71 5.43 0.59
CA VAL A 50 -1.96 5.51 -0.86
C VAL A 50 -3.20 4.71 -1.24
N VAL A 51 -3.33 3.48 -0.73
CA VAL A 51 -4.52 2.64 -0.98
C VAL A 51 -5.79 3.34 -0.46
N ARG A 52 -5.75 3.92 0.74
CA ARG A 52 -6.87 4.69 1.28
C ARG A 52 -7.20 5.92 0.42
N SER A 53 -6.19 6.59 -0.12
CA SER A 53 -6.38 7.78 -0.96
C SER A 53 -6.97 7.45 -2.33
N ALA A 54 -6.70 6.26 -2.89
CA ALA A 54 -7.28 5.82 -4.15
C ALA A 54 -8.74 5.34 -4.00
N ALA A 55 -9.11 4.90 -2.79
CA ALA A 55 -10.45 4.44 -2.46
C ALA A 55 -11.40 5.55 -2.00
N ALA A 56 -10.87 6.72 -1.64
CA ALA A 56 -11.63 7.92 -1.28
C ALA A 56 -12.11 8.65 -2.54
#